data_AF-A0A081KEX4-F1
#
_entry.id   AF-A0A081KEX4-F1
#
_cell.length_a   1.000
_cell.length_b   1.000
_cell.length_c   1.000
_cell.angle_alpha   90.00
_cell.angle_beta   90.00
_cell.angle_gamma   90.00
#
_symmetry.space_group_name_H-M   'P 1'
#
loop_
_entity.id
_entity.type
_entity.pdbx_description
1 polymer ?
#
loop_
_entity_poly.entity_id
_entity_poly.type
_entity_poly.pdbx_seq_one_letter_code
_entity_poly.pdbx_strand_id
1 'polypeptide(L)'
;MLLLRPFLALWLLLMPVIALSISELPSPRQNNNPQWDMVLTNPRPVMTFSVSGHDPKWHYELQIASDETFRNVVAHYKNIRQLNPYFAQVRVKPENRLKDGRYYWRVRTLNKKAVSPWAVSRFVMDYQGSRTFSGHLRVPVKSIEVSSGENPKNIIDWDDQGQLTFWNNSPLGIGEKNSWVVLDLGKKTALSRFWMLSTRSITAAAGWLVDFQWQYSDDRVSWKDIRDAKVVGNDTYRNIIDFKPVTARYFRLLINKQNALQAQINTIIPYTKGSPSIPDVPEGKYVLLVGNQMNGFTYTQLSDFVKSKGFKTVLVPHYEFSLDVLKKLKHKPMAIMFSGNNADWQYLPMFEYYGEYQVMREVRDIPMMGMCAGNEFFAMAYGISFAHWMEWFDDTIFRKNQGLPVDKVTIQPPFTSNPIFDNVPNPFQAVEIHSWSVSDEFIKEHQDFAVMARSSYIQAMHNVNRPVYSTQFHPAAVVPYNQSGPIMANFLEFASRWRLN
;
A
#
# COMPACT_ATOMS: atom_id res chain seq x y z
N MET A 1 44.79 32.92 61.94
CA MET A 1 45.69 32.89 60.77
C MET A 1 45.55 31.52 60.10
N LEU A 2 44.58 31.36 59.20
CA LEU A 2 44.41 30.16 58.40
C LEU A 2 44.39 30.59 56.92
N LEU A 3 45.43 30.19 56.20
CA LEU A 3 45.66 30.48 54.79
C LEU A 3 44.98 29.40 53.93
N LEU A 4 44.20 29.85 52.95
CA LEU A 4 43.75 29.03 51.82
C LEU A 4 44.95 28.59 50.95
N ARG A 5 44.93 27.35 50.46
CA ARG A 5 45.70 26.90 49.29
C ARG A 5 44.78 26.10 48.35
N PRO A 6 44.84 26.33 47.02
CA PRO A 6 44.00 25.62 46.05
C PRO A 6 44.67 24.33 45.54
N PHE A 7 43.85 23.32 45.25
CA PHE A 7 44.26 22.12 44.53
C PHE A 7 44.39 22.42 43.03
N LEU A 8 45.57 22.20 42.46
CA LEU A 8 45.81 22.13 41.02
C LEU A 8 45.38 20.74 40.51
N ALA A 9 44.37 20.66 39.66
CA ALA A 9 44.02 19.45 38.93
C ALA A 9 44.77 19.41 37.59
N LEU A 10 45.60 18.38 37.39
CA LEU A 10 46.35 18.12 36.17
C LEU A 10 45.40 17.53 35.11
N TRP A 11 45.06 18.31 34.07
CA TRP A 11 44.32 17.81 32.90
C TRP A 11 45.30 17.16 31.91
N LEU A 12 45.27 15.82 31.82
CA LEU A 12 45.89 15.06 30.74
C LEU A 12 45.01 15.16 29.49
N LEU A 13 45.46 15.96 28.52
CA LEU A 13 44.91 16.02 27.16
C LEU A 13 45.20 14.70 26.42
N LEU A 14 44.26 13.77 26.45
CA LEU A 14 44.17 12.68 25.48
C LEU A 14 43.64 13.26 24.16
N MET A 15 44.54 13.52 23.20
CA MET A 15 44.12 13.78 21.83
C MET A 15 43.54 12.49 21.23
N PRO A 16 42.33 12.50 20.64
CA PRO A 16 41.81 11.33 19.95
C PRO A 16 42.65 11.13 18.68
N VAL A 17 43.28 9.96 18.58
CA VAL A 17 43.75 9.43 17.30
C VAL A 17 42.52 9.36 16.40
N ILE A 18 42.44 10.24 15.40
CA ILE A 18 41.47 10.13 14.32
C ILE A 18 41.86 8.88 13.54
N ALA A 19 41.27 7.75 13.93
CA ALA A 19 41.21 6.60 13.06
C ALA A 19 40.46 7.07 11.81
N LEU A 20 41.17 7.18 10.69
CA LEU A 20 40.57 7.24 9.35
C LEU A 20 39.64 6.04 9.24
N SER A 21 38.34 6.23 9.47
CA SER A 21 37.37 5.17 9.26
C SER A 21 37.44 4.82 7.77
N ILE A 22 37.88 3.61 7.46
CA ILE A 22 37.59 3.02 6.16
C ILE A 22 36.08 3.09 6.05
N SER A 23 35.55 3.96 5.18
CA SER A 23 34.11 4.11 5.05
C SER A 23 33.56 2.76 4.60
N GLU A 24 32.92 2.02 5.52
CA GLU A 24 32.30 0.75 5.20
C GLU A 24 31.27 0.98 4.11
N LEU A 25 31.18 0.05 3.15
CA LEU A 25 30.13 0.12 2.14
C LEU A 25 28.77 0.14 2.84
N PRO A 26 27.89 1.07 2.48
CA PRO A 26 26.58 1.17 3.11
C PRO A 26 25.67 0.02 2.66
N SER A 27 24.89 -0.52 3.59
CA SER A 27 23.86 -1.52 3.30
C SER A 27 22.66 -0.87 2.60
N PRO A 28 22.02 -1.53 1.63
CA PRO A 28 20.79 -1.01 1.02
C PRO A 28 19.64 -0.90 2.02
N ARG A 29 18.62 -0.09 1.70
CA ARG A 29 17.40 0.01 2.52
C ARG A 29 16.27 -0.81 1.89
N GLN A 30 15.58 -1.58 2.72
CA GLN A 30 14.43 -2.42 2.30
C GLN A 30 13.11 -1.77 2.72
N ASN A 31 12.98 -0.47 2.46
CA ASN A 31 11.78 0.35 2.67
C ASN A 31 10.87 0.39 1.42
N ASN A 32 11.10 -0.51 0.47
CA ASN A 32 10.40 -0.60 -0.81
C ASN A 32 9.76 -1.99 -0.96
N ASN A 33 9.13 -2.29 -2.10
CA ASN A 33 8.38 -3.53 -2.28
C ASN A 33 9.29 -4.71 -2.70
N PRO A 34 9.36 -5.82 -1.94
CA PRO A 34 8.58 -6.15 -0.75
C PRO A 34 9.23 -5.80 0.59
N GLN A 35 8.46 -5.28 1.54
CA GLN A 35 8.90 -4.96 2.90
C GLN A 35 7.97 -5.54 3.96
N TRP A 36 8.55 -5.96 5.09
CA TRP A 36 7.90 -6.23 6.38
C TRP A 36 6.49 -6.85 6.32
N ASP A 37 6.42 -8.16 6.03
CA ASP A 37 5.18 -8.96 6.00
C ASP A 37 4.08 -8.47 5.06
N MET A 38 4.43 -7.59 4.11
CA MET A 38 3.56 -7.31 2.99
C MET A 38 3.23 -8.62 2.27
N VAL A 39 1.95 -8.75 1.91
CA VAL A 39 1.41 -9.92 1.22
C VAL A 39 1.60 -9.72 -0.28
N LEU A 40 2.42 -10.58 -0.89
CA LEU A 40 2.69 -10.59 -2.32
C LEU A 40 1.78 -11.59 -3.02
N THR A 41 1.36 -11.21 -4.22
CA THR A 41 0.29 -11.88 -4.98
C THR A 41 0.77 -12.38 -6.35
N ASN A 42 2.08 -12.46 -6.54
CA ASN A 42 2.71 -13.07 -7.69
C ASN A 42 3.88 -13.92 -7.22
N PRO A 43 3.95 -15.21 -7.61
CA PRO A 43 4.97 -16.13 -7.14
C PRO A 43 6.38 -15.83 -7.70
N ARG A 44 6.50 -14.83 -8.56
CA ARG A 44 7.78 -14.30 -9.04
C ARG A 44 7.86 -12.81 -8.69
N PRO A 45 7.87 -12.39 -7.42
CA PRO A 45 7.80 -10.97 -7.09
C PRO A 45 8.96 -10.16 -7.69
N VAL A 46 8.75 -8.86 -7.88
CA VAL A 46 9.84 -7.90 -8.11
C VAL A 46 10.41 -7.52 -6.75
N MET A 47 11.70 -7.74 -6.55
CA MET A 47 12.40 -7.36 -5.33
C MET A 47 13.04 -6.00 -5.54
N THR A 48 12.42 -4.94 -5.04
CA THR A 48 12.93 -3.56 -5.12
C THR A 48 13.53 -3.15 -3.77
N PHE A 49 14.70 -2.50 -3.81
CA PHE A 49 15.35 -1.94 -2.64
C PHE A 49 16.04 -0.63 -2.98
N SER A 50 16.06 0.28 -2.02
CA SER A 50 16.68 1.59 -2.18
C SER A 50 18.18 1.47 -2.04
N VAL A 51 18.90 2.19 -2.90
CA VAL A 51 20.35 2.28 -2.79
C VAL A 51 20.71 3.26 -1.67
N SER A 52 21.79 2.95 -0.95
CA SER A 52 22.30 3.83 0.11
C SER A 52 23.61 4.42 -0.39
N GLY A 53 23.59 5.57 -1.07
CA GLY A 53 24.77 6.17 -1.70
C GLY A 53 24.67 6.24 -3.23
N HIS A 54 25.67 6.83 -3.88
CA HIS A 54 25.54 7.30 -5.27
C HIS A 54 26.60 6.80 -6.25
N ASP A 55 27.34 5.72 -5.94
CA ASP A 55 28.34 5.18 -6.87
C ASP A 55 27.72 4.16 -7.85
N PRO A 56 27.59 4.50 -9.15
CA PRO A 56 26.99 3.61 -10.15
C PRO A 56 27.80 2.34 -10.43
N LYS A 57 29.05 2.27 -9.95
CA LYS A 57 29.91 1.07 -10.13
C LYS A 57 29.58 -0.03 -9.14
N TRP A 58 28.84 0.28 -8.07
CA TRP A 58 28.40 -0.72 -7.11
C TRP A 58 27.50 -1.75 -7.75
N HIS A 59 27.48 -2.94 -7.15
CA HIS A 59 26.58 -4.02 -7.51
C HIS A 59 26.02 -4.64 -6.25
N TYR A 60 24.90 -5.33 -6.38
CA TYR A 60 24.19 -5.90 -5.24
C TYR A 60 24.07 -7.40 -5.37
N GLU A 61 24.05 -8.05 -4.21
CA GLU A 61 23.78 -9.45 -4.03
C GLU A 61 22.52 -9.59 -3.19
N LEU A 62 21.59 -10.43 -3.64
CA LEU A 62 20.30 -10.67 -3.00
C LEU A 62 20.06 -12.16 -2.82
N GLN A 63 19.54 -12.54 -1.66
CA GLN A 63 19.09 -13.90 -1.37
C GLN A 63 17.66 -13.90 -0.84
N ILE A 64 16.88 -14.91 -1.22
CA ILE A 64 15.56 -15.23 -0.67
C ILE A 64 15.65 -16.61 -0.01
N ALA A 65 15.14 -16.74 1.20
CA ALA A 65 15.12 -17.97 1.98
C ALA A 65 13.73 -18.24 2.55
N SER A 66 13.43 -19.52 2.81
CA SER A 66 12.18 -19.92 3.49
C SER A 66 12.30 -19.88 5.02
N ASP A 67 13.46 -19.52 5.56
CA ASP A 67 13.76 -19.45 6.99
C ASP A 67 14.58 -18.20 7.32
N GLU A 68 14.43 -17.71 8.54
CA GLU A 68 15.10 -16.48 9.01
C GLU A 68 16.62 -16.60 9.12
N THR A 69 17.14 -17.82 9.27
CA THR A 69 18.58 -18.08 9.41
C THR A 69 19.30 -18.17 8.07
N PHE A 70 18.57 -18.07 6.95
CA PHE A 70 19.07 -18.23 5.59
C PHE A 70 19.79 -19.57 5.36
N ARG A 71 19.36 -20.65 6.03
CA ARG A 71 19.87 -22.00 5.80
C ARG A 71 19.28 -22.65 4.55
N ASN A 72 18.04 -22.31 4.22
CA ASN A 72 17.31 -22.76 3.04
C ASN A 72 17.10 -21.61 2.05
N VAL A 73 18.16 -21.25 1.32
CA VAL A 73 18.11 -20.24 0.26
C VAL A 73 17.41 -20.82 -0.97
N VAL A 74 16.29 -20.23 -1.36
CA VAL A 74 15.48 -20.64 -2.52
C VAL A 74 15.79 -19.83 -3.78
N ALA A 75 16.42 -18.66 -3.64
CA ALA A 75 16.89 -17.83 -4.74
C ALA A 75 18.14 -17.04 -4.37
N HIS A 76 19.09 -16.92 -5.29
CA HIS A 76 20.32 -16.15 -5.11
C HIS A 76 20.67 -15.39 -6.39
N TYR A 77 20.69 -14.07 -6.30
CA TYR A 77 21.00 -13.16 -7.40
C TYR A 77 22.27 -12.37 -7.07
N LYS A 78 23.19 -12.28 -8.02
CA LYS A 78 24.45 -11.54 -7.92
C LYS A 78 24.55 -10.52 -9.04
N ASN A 79 25.43 -9.53 -8.88
CA ASN A 79 25.72 -8.51 -9.89
C ASN A 79 24.49 -7.67 -10.29
N ILE A 80 23.53 -7.50 -9.38
CA ILE A 80 22.38 -6.61 -9.61
C ILE A 80 22.91 -5.19 -9.73
N ARG A 81 22.44 -4.43 -10.72
CA ARG A 81 22.81 -3.03 -10.93
C ARG A 81 21.69 -2.12 -10.43
N GLN A 82 22.07 -0.91 -10.04
CA GLN A 82 21.09 0.14 -9.80
C GLN A 82 20.29 0.41 -11.08
N LEU A 83 18.97 0.55 -10.95
CA LEU A 83 18.12 0.92 -12.08
C LEU A 83 18.27 2.42 -12.36
N ASN A 84 18.35 3.20 -11.30
CA ASN A 84 18.58 4.64 -11.28
C ASN A 84 19.35 5.01 -9.99
N PRO A 85 19.63 6.30 -9.71
CA PRO A 85 20.35 6.71 -8.50
C PRO A 85 19.64 6.43 -7.17
N TYR A 86 18.41 5.92 -7.19
CA TYR A 86 17.53 5.81 -6.03
C TYR A 86 17.29 4.37 -5.60
N PHE A 87 17.13 3.45 -6.55
CA PHE A 87 16.83 2.05 -6.23
C PHE A 87 17.40 1.08 -7.27
N ALA A 88 17.45 -0.18 -6.86
CA ALA A 88 17.70 -1.32 -7.72
C ALA A 88 16.53 -2.31 -7.59
N GLN A 89 16.34 -3.14 -8.62
CA GLN A 89 15.30 -4.15 -8.62
C GLN A 89 15.77 -5.46 -9.26
N VAL A 90 15.20 -6.57 -8.84
CA VAL A 90 15.37 -7.88 -9.50
C VAL A 90 14.05 -8.63 -9.51
N ARG A 91 13.66 -9.11 -10.70
CA ARG A 91 12.51 -10.01 -10.84
C ARG A 91 12.92 -11.43 -10.45
N VAL A 92 12.13 -12.08 -9.61
CA VAL A 92 12.33 -13.50 -9.32
C VAL A 92 12.18 -14.31 -10.61
N LYS A 93 13.20 -15.11 -10.92
CA LYS A 93 13.26 -15.87 -12.17
C LYS A 93 12.27 -17.05 -12.18
N PRO A 94 11.83 -17.53 -13.36
CA PRO A 94 10.88 -18.64 -13.46
C PRO A 94 11.28 -19.89 -12.66
N GLU A 95 12.56 -20.25 -12.66
CA GLU A 95 13.12 -21.38 -11.93
C GLU A 95 13.11 -21.22 -10.40
N ASN A 96 12.97 -19.98 -9.90
CA ASN A 96 12.88 -19.67 -8.48
C ASN A 96 11.47 -19.28 -8.04
N ARG A 97 10.43 -19.70 -8.80
CA ARG A 97 9.03 -19.44 -8.48
C ARG A 97 8.72 -19.86 -7.04
N LEU A 98 8.18 -18.93 -6.27
CA LEU A 98 7.82 -19.12 -4.85
C LEU A 98 6.43 -19.75 -4.73
N LYS A 99 6.20 -20.45 -3.61
CA LYS A 99 4.89 -20.97 -3.22
C LYS A 99 4.28 -20.05 -2.16
N ASP A 100 3.02 -20.27 -1.81
CA ASP A 100 2.41 -19.54 -0.69
C ASP A 100 3.15 -19.89 0.62
N GLY A 101 3.37 -18.88 1.46
CA GLY A 101 4.16 -19.01 2.68
C GLY A 101 4.97 -17.76 3.03
N ARG A 102 5.66 -17.80 4.17
CA ARG A 102 6.53 -16.70 4.62
C ARG A 102 7.94 -16.89 4.07
N TYR A 103 8.55 -15.80 3.63
CA TYR A 103 9.92 -15.76 3.13
C TYR A 103 10.71 -14.62 3.77
N TYR A 104 12.01 -14.84 3.88
CA TYR A 104 12.99 -13.86 4.34
C TYR A 104 13.89 -13.52 3.17
N TRP A 105 14.31 -12.27 3.07
CA TRP A 105 15.22 -11.85 2.01
C TRP A 105 16.23 -10.85 2.52
N ARG A 106 17.44 -10.93 1.96
CA ARG A 106 18.54 -10.07 2.34
C ARG A 106 19.26 -9.53 1.12
N VAL A 107 19.77 -8.31 1.25
CA VAL A 107 20.52 -7.64 0.19
C VAL A 107 21.73 -6.89 0.77
N ARG A 108 22.82 -6.86 0.03
CA ARG A 108 24.04 -6.12 0.41
C ARG A 108 24.70 -5.47 -0.79
N THR A 109 25.49 -4.45 -0.53
CA THR A 109 26.27 -3.68 -1.50
C THR A 109 27.67 -4.28 -1.64
N LEU A 110 28.18 -4.36 -2.87
CA LEU A 110 29.51 -4.86 -3.19
C LEU A 110 30.24 -3.90 -4.13
N ASN A 111 31.54 -3.79 -3.95
CA ASN A 111 32.47 -3.22 -4.92
C ASN A 111 33.74 -4.08 -5.00
N LYS A 112 34.77 -3.63 -5.72
CA LYS A 112 36.03 -4.41 -5.87
C LYS A 112 36.83 -4.58 -4.57
N LYS A 113 36.59 -3.75 -3.55
CA LYS A 113 37.42 -3.63 -2.34
C LYS A 113 36.68 -4.02 -1.05
N ALA A 114 35.35 -4.00 -1.04
CA ALA A 114 34.55 -4.15 0.16
C ALA A 114 33.18 -4.78 -0.12
N VAL A 115 32.55 -5.25 0.95
CA VAL A 115 31.19 -5.80 0.98
C VAL A 115 30.49 -5.22 2.22
N SER A 116 29.27 -4.71 2.07
CA SER A 116 28.49 -4.22 3.21
C SER A 116 27.94 -5.38 4.06
N PRO A 117 27.50 -5.11 5.30
CA PRO A 117 26.59 -6.00 6.00
C PRO A 117 25.32 -6.30 5.19
N TRP A 118 24.61 -7.35 5.58
CA TRP A 118 23.30 -7.68 5.02
C TRP A 118 22.22 -6.77 5.63
N ALA A 119 21.42 -6.13 4.77
CA ALA A 119 20.08 -5.70 5.15
C ALA A 119 19.13 -6.89 5.04
N VAL A 120 18.24 -7.07 6.02
CA VAL A 120 17.28 -8.19 6.08
C VAL A 120 15.85 -7.69 6.22
N SER A 121 14.94 -8.28 5.47
CA SER A 121 13.49 -8.09 5.60
C SER A 121 12.76 -9.40 5.27
N ARG A 122 11.42 -9.36 5.26
CA ARG A 122 10.56 -10.52 5.03
C ARG A 122 9.23 -10.11 4.40
N PHE A 123 8.55 -11.10 3.82
CA PHE A 123 7.23 -10.93 3.21
C PHE A 123 6.44 -12.24 3.29
N VAL A 124 5.15 -12.16 2.99
CA VAL A 124 4.26 -13.31 2.86
C VAL A 124 3.84 -13.45 1.41
N MET A 125 3.82 -14.67 0.89
CA MET A 125 3.25 -14.99 -0.42
C MET A 125 1.85 -15.57 -0.24
N ASP A 126 0.86 -14.97 -0.89
CA ASP A 126 -0.53 -15.46 -0.99
C ASP A 126 -1.03 -15.27 -2.42
N TYR A 127 -0.52 -16.10 -3.33
CA TYR A 127 -0.91 -16.05 -4.73
C TYR A 127 -2.31 -16.65 -4.96
N GLN A 128 -2.63 -17.76 -4.28
CA GLN A 128 -3.89 -18.46 -4.48
C GLN A 128 -5.06 -17.69 -3.88
N GLY A 129 -4.92 -17.19 -2.65
CA GLY A 129 -5.97 -16.41 -1.97
C GLY A 129 -6.26 -15.08 -2.64
N SER A 130 -5.31 -14.53 -3.40
CA SER A 130 -5.47 -13.24 -4.09
C SER A 130 -6.16 -13.29 -5.45
N ARG A 131 -6.56 -14.47 -5.92
CA ARG A 131 -7.14 -14.64 -7.27
C ARG A 131 -8.58 -14.14 -7.38
N THR A 132 -9.32 -14.14 -6.28
CA THR A 132 -10.73 -13.76 -6.24
C THR A 132 -10.99 -12.79 -5.09
N PHE A 133 -12.20 -12.24 -5.04
CA PHE A 133 -12.67 -11.51 -3.87
C PHE A 133 -12.39 -12.28 -2.57
N SER A 134 -11.95 -11.56 -1.53
CA SER A 134 -11.46 -12.15 -0.28
C SER A 134 -12.54 -12.89 0.53
N GLY A 135 -13.82 -12.67 0.19
CA GLY A 135 -14.97 -13.24 0.90
C GLY A 135 -15.20 -12.61 2.27
N HIS A 136 -14.62 -11.44 2.53
CA HIS A 136 -14.74 -10.71 3.80
C HIS A 136 -15.37 -9.35 3.58
N LEU A 137 -16.28 -8.99 4.49
CA LEU A 137 -16.91 -7.67 4.55
C LEU A 137 -16.49 -6.99 5.83
N ARG A 138 -16.20 -5.68 5.76
CA ARG A 138 -15.98 -4.88 6.95
C ARG A 138 -17.24 -4.89 7.82
N VAL A 139 -17.04 -4.92 9.13
CA VAL A 139 -18.13 -4.76 10.10
C VAL A 139 -17.95 -3.39 10.77
N PRO A 140 -18.91 -2.47 10.63
CA PRO A 140 -18.82 -1.18 11.31
C PRO A 140 -18.75 -1.35 12.84
N VAL A 141 -17.88 -0.58 13.49
CA VAL A 141 -17.81 -0.49 14.94
C VAL A 141 -18.63 0.71 15.38
N LYS A 142 -19.61 0.49 16.27
CA LYS A 142 -20.50 1.56 16.74
C LYS A 142 -19.78 2.49 17.72
N SER A 143 -19.01 1.92 18.64
CA SER A 143 -18.22 2.68 19.59
C SER A 143 -17.05 1.86 20.11
N ILE A 144 -16.05 2.55 20.65
CA ILE A 144 -14.85 1.97 21.21
C ILE A 144 -14.64 2.46 22.65
N GLU A 145 -14.17 1.55 23.50
CA GLU A 145 -13.69 1.86 24.83
C GLU A 145 -12.31 1.26 25.02
N VAL A 146 -11.45 1.94 25.77
CA VAL A 146 -10.08 1.49 26.03
C VAL A 146 -9.81 1.54 27.53
N SER A 147 -8.87 0.73 27.99
CA SER A 147 -8.45 0.71 29.39
C SER A 147 -7.94 2.07 29.88
N SER A 148 -7.19 2.77 29.03
CA SER A 148 -6.53 4.03 29.36
C SER A 148 -5.90 4.68 28.11
N GLY A 149 -5.19 5.78 28.31
CA GLY A 149 -4.48 6.49 27.25
C GLY A 149 -5.33 7.50 26.49
N GLU A 150 -4.84 7.87 25.31
CA GLU A 150 -5.35 9.01 24.54
C GLU A 150 -5.73 8.60 23.11
N ASN A 151 -6.70 9.34 22.54
CA ASN A 151 -7.17 9.19 21.16
C ASN A 151 -7.72 7.80 20.77
N PRO A 152 -8.58 7.15 21.58
CA PRO A 152 -9.14 5.84 21.24
C PRO A 152 -9.94 5.83 19.93
N LYS A 153 -10.51 6.98 19.54
CA LYS A 153 -11.25 7.13 18.27
C LYS A 153 -10.42 6.76 17.03
N ASN A 154 -9.10 6.94 17.08
CA ASN A 154 -8.22 6.72 15.94
C ASN A 154 -8.22 5.25 15.49
N ILE A 155 -8.41 4.30 16.42
CA ILE A 155 -8.45 2.85 16.13
C ILE A 155 -9.50 2.49 15.06
N ILE A 156 -10.56 3.27 14.94
CA ILE A 156 -11.65 3.04 13.98
C ILE A 156 -11.81 4.22 13.01
N ASP A 157 -10.84 5.15 12.97
CA ASP A 157 -10.82 6.26 12.03
C ASP A 157 -10.28 5.79 10.67
N TRP A 158 -11.19 5.30 9.83
CA TRP A 158 -10.85 4.83 8.48
C TRP A 158 -10.71 5.98 7.47
N ASP A 159 -10.94 7.23 7.89
CA ASP A 159 -10.74 8.43 7.06
C ASP A 159 -9.30 8.96 7.16
N ASP A 160 -8.48 8.44 8.08
CA ASP A 160 -7.05 8.78 8.19
C ASP A 160 -6.27 8.29 6.95
N GLN A 161 -6.05 9.22 6.03
CA GLN A 161 -5.45 8.97 4.73
C GLN A 161 -4.04 8.39 4.78
N GLY A 162 -3.28 8.62 5.86
CA GLY A 162 -1.90 8.13 5.98
C GLY A 162 -1.73 7.06 7.06
N GLN A 163 -2.80 6.72 7.78
CA GLN A 163 -2.73 5.88 8.98
C GLN A 163 -1.67 6.42 9.97
N LEU A 164 -1.59 7.74 10.10
CA LEU A 164 -0.57 8.45 10.87
C LEU A 164 -1.00 8.64 12.33
N THR A 165 -2.30 8.61 12.58
CA THR A 165 -2.89 8.75 13.91
C THR A 165 -3.03 7.38 14.57
N PHE A 166 -2.93 7.35 15.90
CA PHE A 166 -3.05 6.12 16.67
C PHE A 166 -3.66 6.38 18.03
N TRP A 167 -4.26 5.35 18.62
CA TRP A 167 -4.48 5.30 20.06
C TRP A 167 -3.15 5.02 20.74
N ASN A 168 -2.85 5.80 21.77
CA ASN A 168 -1.66 5.65 22.59
C ASN A 168 -2.10 5.28 24.01
N ASN A 169 -1.87 4.03 24.40
CA ASN A 169 -2.21 3.54 25.73
C ASN A 169 -1.36 4.22 26.82
N SER A 170 -1.81 4.26 28.08
CA SER A 170 -0.95 4.72 29.19
C SER A 170 0.30 3.84 29.34
N PRO A 171 1.44 4.39 29.85
CA PRO A 171 2.66 3.61 30.09
C PRO A 171 2.42 2.37 30.95
N LEU A 172 3.06 1.25 30.60
CA LEU A 172 3.02 0.03 31.42
C LEU A 172 3.45 0.33 32.86
N GLY A 173 2.66 -0.15 33.82
CA GLY A 173 2.91 0.04 35.25
C GLY A 173 2.32 1.31 35.86
N ILE A 174 1.74 2.21 35.05
CA ILE A 174 0.98 3.37 35.50
C ILE A 174 -0.52 3.08 35.29
N GLY A 175 -1.15 2.34 36.22
CA GLY A 175 -2.60 2.05 36.20
C GLY A 175 -2.95 0.56 36.19
N GLU A 176 -3.94 0.17 35.36
CA GLU A 176 -4.45 -1.21 35.25
C GLU A 176 -3.37 -2.21 34.83
N LYS A 177 -3.45 -3.44 35.38
CA LYS A 177 -2.47 -4.52 35.14
C LYS A 177 -2.38 -4.95 33.66
N ASN A 178 -3.50 -4.87 32.93
CA ASN A 178 -3.59 -5.25 31.52
C ASN A 178 -4.23 -4.12 30.73
N SER A 179 -3.75 -3.88 29.52
CA SER A 179 -4.36 -2.89 28.62
C SER A 179 -5.35 -3.58 27.70
N TRP A 180 -6.44 -2.90 27.35
CA TRP A 180 -7.47 -3.51 26.53
C TRP A 180 -8.21 -2.49 25.67
N VAL A 181 -8.80 -3.00 24.59
CA VAL A 181 -9.68 -2.27 23.67
C VAL A 181 -10.97 -3.07 23.53
N VAL A 182 -12.12 -2.46 23.76
CA VAL A 182 -13.45 -3.04 23.56
C VAL A 182 -14.13 -2.37 22.37
N LEU A 183 -14.52 -3.17 21.39
CA LEU A 183 -15.37 -2.78 20.28
C LEU A 183 -16.83 -3.14 20.63
N ASP A 184 -17.74 -2.16 20.61
CA ASP A 184 -19.19 -2.40 20.59
C ASP A 184 -19.67 -2.35 19.14
N LEU A 185 -20.21 -3.45 18.63
CA LEU A 185 -20.78 -3.52 17.28
C LEU A 185 -22.23 -3.00 17.22
N GLY A 186 -22.81 -2.61 18.37
CA GLY A 186 -24.18 -2.13 18.52
C GLY A 186 -25.26 -3.21 18.47
N LYS A 187 -24.98 -4.35 17.84
CA LYS A 187 -25.84 -5.54 17.74
C LYS A 187 -25.00 -6.81 17.66
N LYS A 188 -25.61 -7.96 17.97
CA LYS A 188 -24.95 -9.26 17.78
C LYS A 188 -24.59 -9.43 16.31
N THR A 189 -23.29 -9.59 16.04
CA THR A 189 -22.75 -9.70 14.68
C THR A 189 -21.69 -10.80 14.67
N ALA A 190 -21.70 -11.62 13.61
CA ALA A 190 -20.67 -12.63 13.41
C ALA A 190 -19.38 -11.97 12.91
N LEU A 191 -18.26 -12.19 13.59
CA LEU A 191 -16.92 -11.85 13.11
C LEU A 191 -16.12 -13.12 12.82
N SER A 192 -15.22 -13.06 11.86
CA SER A 192 -14.32 -14.17 11.48
C SER A 192 -12.88 -13.74 11.22
N ARG A 193 -12.61 -12.43 11.15
CA ARG A 193 -11.27 -11.89 10.95
C ARG A 193 -11.12 -10.53 11.60
N PHE A 194 -9.91 -10.25 12.10
CA PHE A 194 -9.45 -8.90 12.39
C PHE A 194 -8.25 -8.57 11.51
N TRP A 195 -8.24 -7.37 10.94
CA TRP A 195 -7.00 -6.74 10.47
C TRP A 195 -6.62 -5.65 11.46
N MET A 196 -5.35 -5.59 11.86
CA MET A 196 -4.86 -4.63 12.83
C MET A 196 -3.54 -4.01 12.36
N LEU A 197 -3.41 -2.70 12.58
CA LEU A 197 -2.20 -1.94 12.30
C LEU A 197 -1.73 -1.21 13.57
N SER A 198 -0.51 -1.49 13.98
CA SER A 198 0.25 -0.73 14.98
C SER A 198 1.19 0.25 14.30
N THR A 199 1.66 1.25 15.04
CA THR A 199 2.47 2.31 14.42
C THR A 199 3.81 1.80 13.95
N ARG A 200 4.25 2.30 12.81
CA ARG A 200 5.53 1.95 12.20
C ARG A 200 6.64 2.92 12.60
N SER A 201 6.60 3.47 13.82
CA SER A 201 7.58 4.48 14.27
C SER A 201 9.01 4.05 13.89
N ILE A 202 9.77 5.02 13.38
CA ILE A 202 11.17 4.88 12.92
C ILE A 202 12.12 4.65 14.13
N THR A 203 11.59 4.69 15.36
CA THR A 203 12.28 4.32 16.58
C THR A 203 12.21 2.81 16.84
N ALA A 204 13.20 2.24 17.53
CA ALA A 204 13.31 0.79 17.76
C ALA A 204 12.16 0.13 18.56
N ALA A 205 11.23 0.93 19.13
CA ALA A 205 10.16 0.46 20.01
C ALA A 205 8.87 1.25 19.72
N ALA A 206 8.12 0.81 18.72
CA ALA A 206 6.96 1.51 18.15
C ALA A 206 5.60 1.04 18.72
N GLY A 207 5.59 0.49 19.94
CA GLY A 207 4.35 0.10 20.63
C GLY A 207 3.58 -1.05 19.98
N TRP A 208 4.26 -1.93 19.24
CA TRP A 208 3.66 -3.11 18.63
C TRP A 208 3.21 -4.09 19.69
N LEU A 209 2.06 -4.71 19.45
CA LEU A 209 1.55 -5.74 20.34
C LEU A 209 2.37 -7.02 20.12
N VAL A 210 2.92 -7.60 21.18
CA VAL A 210 3.72 -8.83 21.14
C VAL A 210 2.87 -10.03 21.55
N ASP A 211 2.16 -9.91 22.68
CA ASP A 211 1.27 -10.96 23.17
C ASP A 211 -0.12 -10.35 23.39
N PHE A 212 -1.16 -10.92 22.79
CA PHE A 212 -2.52 -10.43 22.94
C PHE A 212 -3.56 -11.52 22.66
N GLN A 213 -4.78 -11.29 23.11
CA GLN A 213 -5.90 -12.23 23.00
C GLN A 213 -7.17 -11.48 22.63
N TRP A 214 -7.91 -11.96 21.63
CA TRP A 214 -9.27 -11.51 21.39
C TRP A 214 -10.30 -12.30 22.20
N GLN A 215 -11.26 -11.59 22.76
CA GLN A 215 -12.36 -12.13 23.54
C GLN A 215 -13.68 -11.58 23.02
N TYR A 216 -14.78 -12.22 23.37
CA TYR A 216 -16.13 -11.79 23.01
C TYR A 216 -17.07 -11.86 24.19
N SER A 217 -18.13 -11.06 24.13
CA SER A 217 -19.18 -10.98 25.15
C SER A 217 -20.51 -10.50 24.57
N ASP A 218 -21.60 -10.96 25.15
CA ASP A 218 -22.96 -10.47 24.85
C ASP A 218 -23.42 -9.38 25.83
N ASP A 219 -22.87 -9.37 27.05
CA ASP A 219 -23.29 -8.53 28.19
C ASP A 219 -22.22 -7.53 28.65
N ARG A 220 -21.02 -7.59 28.08
CA ARG A 220 -19.81 -6.81 28.44
C ARG A 220 -19.23 -7.14 29.82
N VAL A 221 -19.78 -8.13 30.52
CA VAL A 221 -19.34 -8.57 31.86
C VAL A 221 -18.66 -9.94 31.75
N SER A 222 -19.31 -10.88 31.08
CA SER A 222 -18.87 -12.25 30.90
C SER A 222 -18.07 -12.37 29.61
N TRP A 223 -16.75 -12.50 29.71
CA TRP A 223 -15.84 -12.57 28.57
C TRP A 223 -15.38 -14.00 28.29
N LYS A 224 -15.37 -14.38 27.01
CA LYS A 224 -14.87 -15.68 26.54
C LYS A 224 -13.75 -15.47 25.53
N ASP A 225 -12.70 -16.28 25.62
CA ASP A 225 -11.61 -16.27 24.65
C ASP A 225 -12.08 -16.75 23.27
N ILE A 226 -11.65 -16.05 22.23
CA ILE A 226 -11.69 -16.56 20.87
C ILE A 226 -10.46 -17.46 20.70
N ARG A 227 -10.69 -18.77 20.73
CA ARG A 227 -9.63 -19.80 20.76
C ARG A 227 -8.55 -19.60 19.69
N ASP A 228 -8.94 -19.24 18.48
CA ASP A 228 -8.04 -19.12 17.32
C ASP A 228 -7.46 -17.70 17.15
N ALA A 229 -7.74 -16.78 18.08
CA ALA A 229 -7.30 -15.39 18.02
C ALA A 229 -6.40 -15.00 19.23
N LYS A 230 -5.65 -15.98 19.73
CA LYS A 230 -4.51 -15.76 20.63
C LYS A 230 -3.24 -15.56 19.82
N VAL A 231 -2.49 -14.51 20.12
CA VAL A 231 -1.20 -14.23 19.48
C VAL A 231 -0.13 -14.12 20.55
N VAL A 232 1.01 -14.79 20.33
CA VAL A 232 2.15 -14.85 21.25
C VAL A 232 3.43 -14.66 20.44
N GLY A 233 4.35 -13.84 20.92
CA GLY A 233 5.63 -13.57 20.28
C GLY A 233 5.50 -12.83 18.95
N ASN A 234 4.44 -12.04 18.78
CA ASN A 234 4.25 -11.25 17.57
C ASN A 234 5.38 -10.23 17.40
N ASP A 235 5.84 -10.14 16.16
CA ASP A 235 6.98 -9.32 15.75
C ASP A 235 6.65 -8.51 14.49
N THR A 236 5.37 -8.27 14.24
CA THR A 236 4.88 -7.41 13.15
C THR A 236 3.91 -6.34 13.64
N TYR A 237 3.93 -5.19 13.00
CA TYR A 237 2.96 -4.13 13.23
C TYR A 237 1.65 -4.36 12.47
N ARG A 238 1.61 -5.31 11.52
CA ARG A 238 0.44 -5.60 10.70
C ARG A 238 -0.03 -7.02 10.93
N ASN A 239 -1.22 -7.16 11.51
CA ASN A 239 -1.79 -8.45 11.87
C ASN A 239 -3.03 -8.76 11.03
N ILE A 240 -3.11 -9.99 10.51
CA ILE A 240 -4.31 -10.58 9.92
C ILE A 240 -4.64 -11.80 10.75
N ILE A 241 -5.74 -11.76 11.50
CA ILE A 241 -6.11 -12.78 12.47
C ILE A 241 -7.41 -13.41 12.02
N ASP A 242 -7.31 -14.59 11.42
CA ASP A 242 -8.45 -15.42 11.05
C ASP A 242 -8.87 -16.32 12.21
N PHE A 243 -10.17 -16.47 12.42
CA PHE A 243 -10.72 -17.35 13.44
C PHE A 243 -12.07 -17.91 13.01
N LYS A 244 -12.47 -19.04 13.63
CA LYS A 244 -13.82 -19.58 13.41
C LYS A 244 -14.88 -18.53 13.75
N PRO A 245 -15.93 -18.35 12.93
CA PRO A 245 -16.92 -17.30 13.16
C PRO A 245 -17.49 -17.29 14.58
N VAL A 246 -17.44 -16.14 15.24
CA VAL A 246 -18.00 -15.91 16.58
C VAL A 246 -19.04 -14.81 16.48
N THR A 247 -20.24 -15.06 17.01
CA THR A 247 -21.33 -14.08 17.04
C THR A 247 -21.48 -13.50 18.43
N ALA A 248 -21.25 -12.20 18.55
CA ALA A 248 -21.38 -11.46 19.80
C ALA A 248 -21.66 -9.98 19.51
N ARG A 249 -22.02 -9.20 20.54
CA ARG A 249 -22.12 -7.74 20.41
C ARG A 249 -20.78 -7.06 20.69
N TYR A 250 -20.06 -7.53 21.70
CA TYR A 250 -18.82 -6.92 22.16
C TYR A 250 -17.62 -7.81 21.87
N PHE A 251 -16.53 -7.20 21.43
CA PHE A 251 -15.25 -7.87 21.20
C PHE A 251 -14.14 -7.10 21.93
N ARG A 252 -13.30 -7.80 22.69
CA ARG A 252 -12.22 -7.20 23.48
C ARG A 252 -10.87 -7.73 23.03
N LEU A 253 -9.98 -6.83 22.66
CA LEU A 253 -8.55 -7.10 22.55
C LEU A 253 -7.92 -6.90 23.93
N LEU A 254 -7.40 -7.98 24.52
CA LEU A 254 -6.59 -7.95 25.73
C LEU A 254 -5.11 -7.95 25.33
N ILE A 255 -4.39 -6.90 25.72
CA ILE A 255 -2.97 -6.71 25.41
C ILE A 255 -2.16 -7.14 26.62
N ASN A 256 -1.40 -8.22 26.46
CA ASN A 256 -0.60 -8.83 27.52
C ASN A 256 0.86 -8.36 27.47
N LYS A 257 1.35 -8.02 26.28
CA LYS A 257 2.73 -7.54 26.07
C LYS A 257 2.82 -6.69 24.81
N GLN A 258 3.71 -5.70 24.83
CA GLN A 258 4.10 -4.87 23.69
C GLN A 258 5.61 -4.66 23.67
N ASN A 259 6.16 -4.20 22.54
CA ASN A 259 7.60 -3.98 22.37
C ASN A 259 8.10 -2.59 22.82
N ALA A 260 7.23 -1.76 23.39
CA ALA A 260 7.56 -0.43 23.87
C ALA A 260 6.85 -0.11 25.20
N LEU A 261 7.11 1.07 25.74
CA LEU A 261 6.49 1.54 26.98
C LEU A 261 4.96 1.60 26.89
N GLN A 262 4.43 1.94 25.71
CA GLN A 262 3.01 2.11 25.43
C GLN A 262 2.61 1.23 24.25
N ALA A 263 1.42 0.64 24.29
CA ALA A 263 0.81 0.02 23.13
C ALA A 263 0.26 1.11 22.20
N GLN A 264 0.51 0.97 20.90
CA GLN A 264 0.08 1.92 19.89
C GLN A 264 -0.62 1.19 18.75
N ILE A 265 -1.87 1.60 18.48
CA ILE A 265 -2.72 1.00 17.45
C ILE A 265 -3.25 2.12 16.57
N ASN A 266 -2.89 2.10 15.29
CA ASN A 266 -3.48 2.98 14.29
C ASN A 266 -4.90 2.57 14.01
N THR A 267 -5.10 1.30 13.65
CA THR A 267 -6.41 0.83 13.17
C THR A 267 -6.69 -0.61 13.54
N ILE A 268 -7.97 -0.91 13.80
CA ILE A 268 -8.55 -2.25 13.81
C ILE A 268 -9.76 -2.27 12.86
N ILE A 269 -9.80 -3.25 11.97
CA ILE A 269 -10.95 -3.52 11.10
C ILE A 269 -11.46 -4.94 11.40
N PRO A 270 -12.66 -5.08 11.98
CA PRO A 270 -13.30 -6.38 12.10
C PRO A 270 -14.00 -6.77 10.80
N TYR A 271 -13.99 -8.06 10.50
CA TYR A 271 -14.60 -8.61 9.29
C TYR A 271 -15.52 -9.78 9.58
N THR A 272 -16.52 -9.93 8.73
CA THR A 272 -17.39 -11.11 8.64
C THR A 272 -17.25 -11.78 7.28
N LYS A 273 -17.67 -13.04 7.17
CA LYS A 273 -17.77 -13.72 5.88
C LYS A 273 -19.01 -13.24 5.13
N GLY A 274 -18.88 -12.98 3.84
CA GLY A 274 -20.02 -12.60 3.02
C GLY A 274 -19.63 -12.13 1.63
N SER A 275 -20.64 -11.64 0.91
CA SER A 275 -20.51 -10.97 -0.39
C SER A 275 -21.11 -9.57 -0.28
N PRO A 276 -20.55 -8.57 -0.98
CA PRO A 276 -21.08 -7.22 -0.92
C PRO A 276 -22.52 -7.15 -1.42
N SER A 277 -23.26 -6.13 -0.97
CA SER A 277 -24.56 -5.81 -1.53
C SER A 277 -24.43 -5.37 -2.99
N ILE A 278 -25.49 -5.58 -3.77
CA ILE A 278 -25.55 -5.09 -5.14
C ILE A 278 -26.02 -3.63 -5.08
N PRO A 279 -25.24 -2.66 -5.59
CA PRO A 279 -25.64 -1.27 -5.57
C PRO A 279 -26.80 -1.03 -6.54
N ASP A 280 -27.69 -0.10 -6.17
CA ASP A 280 -28.70 0.41 -7.09
C ASP A 280 -28.03 1.21 -8.21
N VAL A 281 -28.42 0.93 -9.45
CA VAL A 281 -27.86 1.57 -10.64
C VAL A 281 -28.95 2.31 -11.41
N PRO A 282 -28.69 3.54 -11.89
CA PRO A 282 -29.69 4.33 -12.60
C PRO A 282 -29.94 3.76 -13.99
N GLU A 283 -31.16 3.91 -14.52
CA GLU A 283 -31.41 3.61 -15.94
C GLU A 283 -30.53 4.45 -16.87
N GLY A 284 -30.11 3.82 -17.98
CA GLY A 284 -29.32 4.44 -19.05
C GLY A 284 -27.81 4.32 -18.85
N LYS A 285 -27.05 5.21 -19.49
CA LYS A 285 -25.58 5.22 -19.40
C LYS A 285 -25.13 5.81 -18.06
N TYR A 286 -24.27 5.08 -17.35
CA TYR A 286 -23.64 5.52 -16.12
C TYR A 286 -22.22 4.98 -16.00
N VAL A 287 -21.39 5.71 -15.27
CA VAL A 287 -20.02 5.31 -14.93
C VAL A 287 -20.00 4.75 -13.52
N LEU A 288 -19.45 3.55 -13.34
CA LEU A 288 -19.18 3.00 -12.03
C LEU A 288 -17.81 3.49 -11.54
N LEU A 289 -17.79 4.20 -10.42
CA LEU A 289 -16.58 4.68 -9.77
C LEU A 289 -16.22 3.74 -8.64
N VAL A 290 -14.96 3.29 -8.60
CA VAL A 290 -14.43 2.52 -7.49
C VAL A 290 -13.62 3.45 -6.60
N GLY A 291 -14.11 3.63 -5.36
CA GLY A 291 -13.50 4.47 -4.36
C GLY A 291 -12.38 3.74 -3.63
N ASN A 292 -11.15 4.12 -3.97
CA ASN A 292 -9.95 3.42 -3.57
C ASN A 292 -9.29 3.98 -2.31
N GLN A 293 -9.83 5.05 -1.72
CA GLN A 293 -9.40 5.48 -0.38
C GLN A 293 -9.81 4.46 0.68
N MET A 294 -9.14 4.48 1.83
CA MET A 294 -9.40 3.53 2.92
C MET A 294 -10.86 3.54 3.39
N ASN A 295 -11.53 4.68 3.36
CA ASN A 295 -12.95 4.83 3.68
C ASN A 295 -13.90 4.49 2.51
N GLY A 296 -13.38 4.23 1.31
CA GLY A 296 -14.19 3.94 0.13
C GLY A 296 -14.56 5.15 -0.72
N PHE A 297 -14.02 6.34 -0.43
CA PHE A 297 -14.20 7.52 -1.26
C PHE A 297 -13.21 7.57 -2.44
N THR A 298 -13.47 8.46 -3.39
CA THR A 298 -12.53 8.76 -4.47
C THR A 298 -11.49 9.77 -4.01
N TYR A 299 -10.23 9.55 -4.39
CA TYR A 299 -9.24 10.61 -4.42
C TYR A 299 -9.57 11.56 -5.57
N THR A 300 -9.54 12.88 -5.31
CA THR A 300 -9.98 13.95 -6.23
C THR A 300 -11.50 13.98 -6.53
N GLN A 301 -11.94 14.96 -7.33
CA GLN A 301 -13.34 15.23 -7.68
C GLN A 301 -13.83 14.40 -8.88
N LEU A 302 -13.55 13.09 -8.88
CA LEU A 302 -13.82 12.22 -10.03
C LEU A 302 -15.31 12.19 -10.40
N SER A 303 -16.20 12.11 -9.41
CA SER A 303 -17.64 12.13 -9.67
C SER A 303 -18.11 13.44 -10.29
N ASP A 304 -17.56 14.58 -9.88
CA ASP A 304 -17.99 15.88 -10.38
C ASP A 304 -17.49 16.10 -11.81
N PHE A 305 -16.28 15.62 -12.13
CA PHE A 305 -15.80 15.62 -13.50
C PHE A 305 -16.73 14.82 -14.42
N VAL A 306 -17.09 13.59 -14.06
CA VAL A 306 -17.97 12.74 -14.89
C VAL A 306 -19.34 13.39 -15.07
N LYS A 307 -19.92 13.93 -13.99
CA LYS A 307 -21.20 14.67 -14.05
C LYS A 307 -21.12 15.92 -14.93
N SER A 308 -19.99 16.64 -14.93
CA SER A 308 -19.77 17.79 -15.81
C SER A 308 -19.80 17.44 -17.30
N LYS A 309 -19.62 16.16 -17.65
CA LYS A 309 -19.74 15.63 -19.02
C LYS A 309 -21.12 15.05 -19.34
N GLY A 310 -22.09 15.22 -18.43
CA GLY A 310 -23.48 14.78 -18.62
C GLY A 310 -23.75 13.31 -18.29
N PHE A 311 -22.81 12.61 -17.67
CA PHE A 311 -22.98 11.21 -17.29
C PHE A 311 -23.34 11.04 -15.82
N LYS A 312 -24.19 10.05 -15.51
CA LYS A 312 -24.49 9.63 -14.14
C LYS A 312 -23.33 8.81 -13.56
N THR A 313 -23.18 8.83 -12.24
CA THR A 313 -22.17 8.06 -11.52
C THR A 313 -22.79 7.16 -10.46
N VAL A 314 -22.15 6.01 -10.21
CA VAL A 314 -22.41 5.13 -9.05
C VAL A 314 -21.09 4.90 -8.37
N LEU A 315 -20.95 5.31 -7.10
CA LEU A 315 -19.73 5.09 -6.31
C LEU A 315 -19.87 3.80 -5.51
N VAL A 316 -18.86 2.94 -5.61
CA VAL A 316 -18.75 1.71 -4.81
C VAL A 316 -17.38 1.71 -4.11
N PRO A 317 -17.31 1.52 -2.79
CA PRO A 317 -16.05 1.30 -2.09
C PRO A 317 -15.30 0.09 -2.63
N HIS A 318 -13.97 0.14 -2.69
CA HIS A 318 -13.15 -0.99 -3.16
C HIS A 318 -13.42 -2.30 -2.39
N TYR A 319 -13.63 -2.22 -1.08
CA TYR A 319 -13.94 -3.38 -0.21
C TYR A 319 -15.37 -3.93 -0.39
N GLU A 320 -16.22 -3.25 -1.18
CA GLU A 320 -17.55 -3.70 -1.58
C GLU A 320 -17.64 -4.02 -3.08
N PHE A 321 -16.55 -3.86 -3.83
CA PHE A 321 -16.53 -4.10 -5.26
C PHE A 321 -15.92 -5.47 -5.60
N SER A 322 -16.58 -6.22 -6.47
CA SER A 322 -16.11 -7.54 -6.92
C SER A 322 -16.67 -7.89 -8.30
N LEU A 323 -16.10 -8.94 -8.91
CA LEU A 323 -16.63 -9.48 -10.16
C LEU A 323 -18.06 -9.99 -10.03
N ASP A 324 -18.43 -10.56 -8.88
CA ASP A 324 -19.81 -11.03 -8.62
C ASP A 324 -20.79 -9.86 -8.53
N VAL A 325 -20.40 -8.78 -7.84
CA VAL A 325 -21.19 -7.53 -7.79
C VAL A 325 -21.43 -7.00 -9.20
N LEU A 326 -20.37 -6.88 -10.00
CA LEU A 326 -20.46 -6.40 -11.38
C LEU A 326 -21.38 -7.26 -12.26
N LYS A 327 -21.33 -8.59 -12.11
CA LYS A 327 -22.17 -9.54 -12.87
C LYS A 327 -23.65 -9.47 -12.49
N LYS A 328 -23.96 -9.06 -11.25
CA LYS A 328 -25.32 -9.01 -10.70
C LYS A 328 -25.98 -7.63 -10.82
N LEU A 329 -25.28 -6.61 -11.33
CA LEU A 329 -25.89 -5.32 -11.62
C LEU A 329 -27.05 -5.50 -12.61
N LYS A 330 -28.14 -4.74 -12.42
CA LYS A 330 -29.33 -4.77 -13.28
C LYS A 330 -28.99 -4.61 -14.77
N HIS A 331 -27.99 -3.80 -15.07
CA HIS A 331 -27.41 -3.59 -16.39
C HIS A 331 -25.95 -3.17 -16.23
N LYS A 332 -25.13 -3.31 -17.29
CA LYS A 332 -23.69 -3.01 -17.23
C LYS A 332 -23.44 -1.50 -17.22
N PRO A 333 -22.40 -1.04 -16.49
CA PRO A 333 -21.95 0.35 -16.62
C PRO A 333 -21.35 0.58 -18.01
N MET A 334 -21.39 1.82 -18.48
CA MET A 334 -20.72 2.21 -19.74
C MET A 334 -19.20 2.19 -19.58
N ALA A 335 -18.71 2.43 -18.37
CA ALA A 335 -17.30 2.43 -18.00
C ALA A 335 -17.13 2.19 -16.50
N ILE A 336 -15.95 1.68 -16.13
CA ILE A 336 -15.51 1.58 -14.73
C ILE A 336 -14.29 2.48 -14.54
N MET A 337 -14.28 3.33 -13.52
CA MET A 337 -13.16 4.20 -13.22
C MET A 337 -12.62 3.94 -11.82
N PHE A 338 -11.32 3.66 -11.72
CA PHE A 338 -10.62 3.32 -10.48
C PHE A 338 -9.86 4.53 -9.96
N SER A 339 -10.25 5.00 -8.77
CA SER A 339 -9.69 6.22 -8.19
C SER A 339 -8.26 6.03 -7.67
N GLY A 340 -7.64 7.15 -7.29
CA GLY A 340 -6.38 7.16 -6.55
C GLY A 340 -6.56 6.81 -5.07
N ASN A 341 -5.43 6.77 -4.35
CA ASN A 341 -5.34 6.53 -2.91
C ASN A 341 -4.15 7.37 -2.38
N ASN A 342 -4.19 7.79 -1.11
CA ASN A 342 -3.18 8.66 -0.49
C ASN A 342 -2.40 7.98 0.68
N ALA A 343 -2.60 6.69 0.87
CA ALA A 343 -1.94 5.84 1.86
C ALA A 343 -0.87 4.99 1.18
N ASP A 344 0.22 4.73 1.89
CA ASP A 344 1.18 3.74 1.43
C ASP A 344 0.62 2.31 1.53
N TRP A 345 0.94 1.45 0.55
CA TRP A 345 0.42 0.09 0.44
C TRP A 345 0.73 -0.81 1.64
N GLN A 346 1.82 -0.54 2.37
CA GLN A 346 2.12 -1.27 3.60
C GLN A 346 1.11 -1.03 4.73
N TYR A 347 0.41 0.10 4.72
CA TYR A 347 -0.57 0.49 5.73
C TYR A 347 -2.00 0.09 5.37
N LEU A 348 -2.19 -0.58 4.24
CA LEU A 348 -3.52 -0.97 3.78
C LEU A 348 -3.76 -2.49 3.89
N PRO A 349 -5.00 -2.91 4.18
CA PRO A 349 -5.43 -4.29 4.08
C PRO A 349 -5.55 -4.70 2.60
N MET A 350 -4.42 -4.94 1.94
CA MET A 350 -4.36 -5.16 0.48
C MET A 350 -5.29 -6.26 -0.08
N PHE A 351 -5.77 -7.19 0.77
CA PHE A 351 -6.75 -8.21 0.37
C PHE A 351 -8.14 -7.65 0.06
N GLU A 352 -8.47 -6.43 0.50
CA GLU A 352 -9.73 -5.77 0.19
C GLU A 352 -9.84 -5.43 -1.30
N TYR A 353 -8.71 -5.15 -1.96
CA TYR A 353 -8.66 -4.81 -3.37
C TYR A 353 -8.74 -6.05 -4.30
N TYR A 354 -8.75 -7.28 -3.76
CA TYR A 354 -8.73 -8.48 -4.61
C TYR A 354 -9.96 -8.60 -5.52
N GLY A 355 -11.12 -8.04 -5.12
CA GLY A 355 -12.32 -7.98 -5.93
C GLY A 355 -12.14 -7.13 -7.20
N GLU A 356 -11.58 -5.93 -7.07
CA GLU A 356 -11.27 -5.09 -8.23
C GLU A 356 -10.12 -5.66 -9.07
N TYR A 357 -9.10 -6.26 -8.45
CA TYR A 357 -8.01 -6.90 -9.19
C TYR A 357 -8.54 -8.07 -10.04
N GLN A 358 -9.53 -8.80 -9.55
CA GLN A 358 -10.20 -9.83 -10.32
C GLN A 358 -10.90 -9.22 -11.54
N VAL A 359 -11.64 -8.13 -11.36
CA VAL A 359 -12.31 -7.39 -12.46
C VAL A 359 -11.27 -6.92 -13.49
N MET A 360 -10.17 -6.32 -13.06
CA MET A 360 -9.10 -5.83 -13.93
C MET A 360 -8.43 -6.94 -14.74
N ARG A 361 -8.36 -8.17 -14.21
CA ARG A 361 -7.79 -9.33 -14.91
C ARG A 361 -8.77 -9.99 -15.89
N GLU A 362 -10.05 -10.08 -15.53
CA GLU A 362 -11.01 -10.97 -16.19
C GLU A 362 -11.98 -10.25 -17.13
N VAL A 363 -12.34 -9.01 -16.84
CA VAL A 363 -13.32 -8.28 -17.66
C VAL A 363 -12.64 -7.74 -18.93
N ARG A 364 -13.32 -7.95 -20.06
CA ARG A 364 -12.81 -7.63 -21.41
C ARG A 364 -13.68 -6.64 -22.17
N ASP A 365 -14.95 -6.51 -21.77
CA ASP A 365 -16.00 -5.90 -22.58
C ASP A 365 -16.48 -4.54 -22.07
N ILE A 366 -15.99 -4.08 -20.93
CA ILE A 366 -16.35 -2.79 -20.33
C ILE A 366 -15.12 -1.88 -20.36
N PRO A 367 -15.22 -0.67 -20.91
CA PRO A 367 -14.16 0.34 -20.83
C PRO A 367 -13.73 0.62 -19.39
N MET A 368 -12.42 0.72 -19.15
CA MET A 368 -11.88 1.00 -17.83
C MET A 368 -10.82 2.10 -17.85
N MET A 369 -10.82 2.95 -16.83
CA MET A 369 -9.78 3.95 -16.60
C MET A 369 -9.28 3.94 -15.16
N GLY A 370 -7.97 3.82 -14.95
CA GLY A 370 -7.34 3.91 -13.63
C GLY A 370 -6.53 5.20 -13.47
N MET A 371 -6.59 5.84 -12.30
CA MET A 371 -5.86 7.09 -12.02
C MET A 371 -5.00 6.95 -10.76
N CYS A 372 -3.73 7.35 -10.80
CA CYS A 372 -2.77 7.24 -9.69
C CYS A 372 -2.75 5.80 -9.14
N ALA A 373 -3.23 5.53 -7.93
CA ALA A 373 -3.41 4.17 -7.41
C ALA A 373 -4.12 3.24 -8.40
N GLY A 374 -5.15 3.70 -9.11
CA GLY A 374 -5.83 2.91 -10.13
C GLY A 374 -4.92 2.49 -11.30
N ASN A 375 -3.91 3.30 -11.66
CA ASN A 375 -2.88 2.92 -12.62
C ASN A 375 -1.96 1.82 -12.07
N GLU A 376 -1.56 1.96 -10.81
CA GLU A 376 -0.75 0.96 -10.11
C GLU A 376 -1.53 -0.35 -9.94
N PHE A 377 -2.82 -0.29 -9.65
CA PHE A 377 -3.70 -1.44 -9.45
C PHE A 377 -3.84 -2.31 -10.69
N PHE A 378 -3.78 -1.74 -11.90
CA PHE A 378 -3.70 -2.55 -13.12
C PHE A 378 -2.45 -3.43 -13.15
N ALA A 379 -1.32 -2.95 -12.64
CA ALA A 379 -0.10 -3.75 -12.49
C ALA A 379 -0.17 -4.68 -11.27
N MET A 380 -0.63 -4.19 -10.12
CA MET A 380 -0.76 -4.96 -8.87
C MET A 380 -1.75 -6.11 -8.97
N ALA A 381 -2.75 -6.00 -9.84
CA ALA A 381 -3.65 -7.09 -10.16
C ALA A 381 -2.91 -8.33 -10.71
N TYR A 382 -1.71 -8.15 -11.27
CA TYR A 382 -0.83 -9.26 -11.68
C TYR A 382 0.29 -9.54 -10.68
N GLY A 383 0.46 -8.70 -9.66
CA GLY A 383 1.42 -8.87 -8.56
C GLY A 383 1.71 -7.55 -7.85
N ILE A 384 1.43 -7.45 -6.55
CA ILE A 384 1.56 -6.19 -5.77
C ILE A 384 2.95 -5.55 -5.89
N SER A 385 4.01 -6.35 -6.02
CA SER A 385 5.39 -5.88 -6.22
C SER A 385 5.66 -5.18 -7.56
N PHE A 386 4.70 -5.16 -8.49
CA PHE A 386 4.85 -4.44 -9.75
C PHE A 386 4.72 -2.92 -9.62
N ALA A 387 4.32 -2.41 -8.45
CA ALA A 387 4.51 -1.01 -8.10
C ALA A 387 5.56 -0.89 -6.97
N HIS A 388 6.33 0.19 -7.03
CA HIS A 388 7.36 0.50 -6.04
C HIS A 388 7.35 1.97 -5.64
N TRP A 389 7.92 2.26 -4.48
CA TRP A 389 8.22 3.61 -4.05
C TRP A 389 9.38 4.18 -4.89
N MET A 390 9.28 5.42 -5.32
CA MET A 390 10.26 6.02 -6.23
C MET A 390 11.52 6.54 -5.51
N GLU A 391 11.48 6.70 -4.18
CA GLU A 391 12.45 7.49 -3.35
C GLU A 391 12.22 9.00 -3.32
N TRP A 392 11.16 9.49 -3.96
CA TRP A 392 10.72 10.87 -3.85
C TRP A 392 9.20 10.97 -3.99
N PHE A 393 8.65 12.13 -3.59
CA PHE A 393 7.25 12.49 -3.78
C PHE A 393 7.16 13.55 -4.88
N ASP A 394 6.34 13.30 -5.89
CA ASP A 394 6.04 14.27 -6.94
C ASP A 394 4.81 15.09 -6.52
N ASP A 395 5.02 16.36 -6.16
CA ASP A 395 3.97 17.34 -5.86
C ASP A 395 4.07 18.50 -6.85
N THR A 396 3.52 18.29 -8.04
CA THR A 396 3.59 19.31 -9.11
C THR A 396 2.84 20.59 -8.75
N ILE A 397 1.79 20.52 -7.94
CA ILE A 397 1.02 21.70 -7.52
C ILE A 397 1.88 22.57 -6.61
N PHE A 398 2.47 21.97 -5.56
CA PHE A 398 3.35 22.68 -4.65
C PHE A 398 4.56 23.25 -5.40
N ARG A 399 5.21 22.44 -6.25
CA ARG A 399 6.35 22.88 -7.07
C ARG A 399 5.98 24.08 -7.94
N LYS A 400 4.83 24.05 -8.63
CA LYS A 400 4.33 25.18 -9.43
C LYS A 400 4.09 26.43 -8.59
N ASN A 401 3.46 26.30 -7.42
CA ASN A 401 3.20 27.42 -6.52
C ASN A 401 4.49 28.07 -5.99
N GLN A 402 5.57 27.28 -5.87
CA GLN A 402 6.91 27.75 -5.51
C GLN A 402 7.74 28.26 -6.70
N GLY A 403 7.17 28.31 -7.91
CA GLY A 403 7.92 28.69 -9.13
C GLY A 403 8.99 27.68 -9.56
N LEU A 404 8.95 26.45 -9.02
CA LEU A 404 9.87 25.38 -9.38
C LEU A 404 9.48 24.74 -10.72
N PRO A 405 10.47 24.25 -11.49
CA PRO A 405 10.18 23.49 -12.70
C PRO A 405 9.42 22.21 -12.34
N VAL A 406 8.45 21.86 -13.18
CA VAL A 406 7.78 20.56 -13.17
C VAL A 406 8.11 19.82 -14.44
N ASP A 407 8.30 18.52 -14.30
CA ASP A 407 8.55 17.64 -15.43
C ASP A 407 7.32 17.60 -16.34
N LYS A 408 7.57 17.41 -17.64
CA LYS A 408 6.49 17.24 -18.62
C LYS A 408 6.32 15.77 -18.94
N VAL A 409 5.08 15.38 -19.20
CA VAL A 409 4.73 14.05 -19.68
C VAL A 409 4.82 14.04 -21.21
N THR A 410 5.55 13.06 -21.76
CA THR A 410 5.76 12.89 -23.19
C THR A 410 4.98 11.68 -23.70
N ILE A 411 4.14 11.90 -24.71
CA ILE A 411 3.41 10.83 -25.39
C ILE A 411 4.39 10.03 -26.24
N GLN A 412 4.36 8.70 -26.09
CA GLN A 412 5.25 7.80 -26.84
C GLN A 412 4.88 7.81 -28.33
N PRO A 413 5.86 7.73 -29.25
CA PRO A 413 5.63 7.92 -30.69
C PRO A 413 4.48 7.11 -31.30
N PRO A 414 4.24 5.83 -30.95
CA PRO A 414 3.13 5.05 -31.51
C PRO A 414 1.73 5.53 -31.11
N PHE A 415 1.63 6.43 -30.11
CA PHE A 415 0.36 6.87 -29.53
C PHE A 415 0.07 8.36 -29.73
N THR A 416 0.92 9.10 -30.44
CA THR A 416 0.74 10.56 -30.64
C THR A 416 -0.54 10.92 -31.39
N SER A 417 -1.07 10.00 -32.19
CA SER A 417 -2.36 10.13 -32.90
C SER A 417 -3.50 9.32 -32.25
N ASN A 418 -3.28 8.76 -31.05
CA ASN A 418 -4.33 8.01 -30.37
C ASN A 418 -5.43 8.97 -29.90
N PRO A 419 -6.72 8.72 -30.20
CA PRO A 419 -7.82 9.63 -29.84
C PRO A 419 -7.93 9.96 -28.36
N ILE A 420 -7.37 9.12 -27.47
CA ILE A 420 -7.32 9.43 -26.04
C ILE A 420 -6.55 10.72 -25.75
N PHE A 421 -5.61 11.10 -26.62
CA PHE A 421 -4.79 12.31 -26.49
C PHE A 421 -5.24 13.47 -27.40
N ASP A 422 -6.42 13.39 -28.02
CA ASP A 422 -6.95 14.50 -28.80
C ASP A 422 -7.01 15.78 -27.96
N ASN A 423 -6.50 16.88 -28.54
CA ASN A 423 -6.36 18.20 -27.90
C ASN A 423 -5.42 18.24 -26.68
N VAL A 424 -4.49 17.29 -26.55
CA VAL A 424 -3.43 17.30 -25.55
C VAL A 424 -2.09 17.69 -26.21
N PRO A 425 -1.37 18.72 -25.71
CA PRO A 425 -0.03 19.03 -26.21
C PRO A 425 0.95 17.87 -26.03
N ASN A 426 2.01 17.79 -26.85
CA ASN A 426 3.10 16.84 -26.63
C ASN A 426 4.46 17.55 -26.68
N PRO A 427 5.22 17.58 -25.57
CA PRO A 427 4.88 17.10 -24.23
C PRO A 427 3.89 18.03 -23.50
N PHE A 428 3.16 17.51 -22.51
CA PHE A 428 2.17 18.24 -21.70
C PHE A 428 2.52 18.31 -20.21
N GLN A 429 1.90 19.25 -19.50
CA GLN A 429 1.94 19.33 -18.04
C GLN A 429 0.71 18.66 -17.42
N ALA A 430 0.91 17.87 -16.38
CA ALA A 430 -0.14 17.18 -15.65
C ALA A 430 0.01 17.36 -14.14
N VAL A 431 -1.08 17.12 -13.39
CA VAL A 431 -1.04 17.10 -11.93
C VAL A 431 -0.58 15.75 -11.44
N GLU A 432 0.58 15.73 -10.78
CA GLU A 432 1.17 14.58 -10.13
C GLU A 432 1.24 14.85 -8.63
N ILE A 433 0.69 13.93 -7.83
CA ILE A 433 0.62 13.94 -6.36
C ILE A 433 0.76 12.47 -5.91
N HIS A 434 1.95 11.93 -6.08
CA HIS A 434 2.20 10.51 -5.82
C HIS A 434 3.69 10.26 -5.65
N SER A 435 4.02 9.05 -5.24
CA SER A 435 5.38 8.65 -4.92
C SER A 435 5.67 7.19 -5.18
N TRP A 436 4.65 6.46 -5.62
CA TRP A 436 4.74 5.12 -6.13
C TRP A 436 4.53 5.13 -7.64
N SER A 437 5.15 4.20 -8.34
CA SER A 437 4.93 4.05 -9.78
C SER A 437 5.05 2.59 -10.20
N VAL A 438 4.51 2.32 -11.39
CA VAL A 438 4.58 0.99 -12.01
C VAL A 438 6.02 0.72 -12.48
N SER A 439 6.55 -0.43 -12.07
CA SER A 439 7.85 -0.94 -12.50
C SER A 439 7.80 -1.41 -13.95
N ASP A 440 8.86 -1.13 -14.70
CA ASP A 440 9.04 -1.65 -16.07
C ASP A 440 9.04 -3.19 -16.14
N GLU A 441 9.29 -3.90 -15.04
CA GLU A 441 9.13 -5.37 -15.02
C GLU A 441 7.71 -5.82 -15.33
N PHE A 442 6.69 -4.99 -15.02
CA PHE A 442 5.31 -5.26 -15.40
C PHE A 442 5.16 -5.31 -16.91
N ILE A 443 5.64 -4.28 -17.61
CA ILE A 443 5.54 -4.17 -19.08
C ILE A 443 6.33 -5.29 -19.77
N LYS A 444 7.48 -5.70 -19.20
CA LYS A 444 8.26 -6.83 -19.73
C LYS A 444 7.51 -8.16 -19.63
N GLU A 445 6.72 -8.36 -18.58
CA GLU A 445 5.98 -9.61 -18.36
C GLU A 445 4.57 -9.61 -19.00
N HIS A 446 3.95 -8.44 -19.11
CA HIS A 446 2.59 -8.23 -19.60
C HIS A 446 2.60 -7.35 -20.85
N GLN A 447 3.03 -7.94 -21.96
CA GLN A 447 3.16 -7.26 -23.27
C GLN A 447 1.82 -6.82 -23.87
N ASP A 448 0.69 -7.26 -23.29
CA ASP A 448 -0.62 -6.74 -23.62
C ASP A 448 -0.86 -5.33 -23.06
N PHE A 449 0.01 -4.82 -22.18
CA PHE A 449 0.04 -3.43 -21.75
C PHE A 449 1.16 -2.66 -22.46
N ALA A 450 0.78 -1.60 -23.18
CA ALA A 450 1.71 -0.67 -23.80
C ALA A 450 1.81 0.62 -22.98
N VAL A 451 3.01 1.18 -22.91
CA VAL A 451 3.23 2.50 -22.32
C VAL A 451 2.87 3.58 -23.31
N MET A 452 1.85 4.37 -23.00
CA MET A 452 1.36 5.44 -23.87
C MET A 452 2.10 6.75 -23.65
N ALA A 453 2.51 7.04 -22.42
CA ALA A 453 3.23 8.26 -22.08
C ALA A 453 4.19 8.04 -20.90
N ARG A 454 5.26 8.84 -20.84
CA ARG A 454 6.30 8.77 -19.81
C ARG A 454 6.82 10.15 -19.42
N SER A 455 7.29 10.26 -18.18
CA SER A 455 8.29 11.24 -17.76
C SER A 455 9.60 10.48 -17.49
N SER A 456 10.17 10.55 -16.28
CA SER A 456 11.24 9.65 -15.82
C SER A 456 10.74 8.24 -15.46
N TYR A 457 9.43 8.02 -15.43
CA TYR A 457 8.74 6.75 -15.17
C TYR A 457 7.45 6.64 -16.01
N ILE A 458 6.74 5.52 -15.89
CA ILE A 458 5.49 5.23 -16.62
C ILE A 458 4.38 6.18 -16.16
N GLN A 459 3.82 6.95 -17.10
CA GLN A 459 2.78 7.95 -16.82
C GLN A 459 1.41 7.55 -17.34
N ALA A 460 1.33 6.80 -18.44
CA ALA A 460 0.08 6.27 -18.95
C ALA A 460 0.28 4.90 -19.59
N MET A 461 -0.70 4.02 -19.41
CA MET A 461 -0.72 2.68 -20.00
C MET A 461 -2.03 2.42 -20.73
N HIS A 462 -1.98 1.51 -21.70
CA HIS A 462 -3.15 0.99 -22.38
C HIS A 462 -3.01 -0.51 -22.60
N ASN A 463 -4.07 -1.26 -22.32
CA ASN A 463 -4.10 -2.66 -22.70
C ASN A 463 -4.48 -2.78 -24.19
N VAL A 464 -3.58 -3.22 -25.06
CA VAL A 464 -3.79 -3.20 -26.52
C VAL A 464 -4.92 -4.11 -27.01
N ASN A 465 -5.38 -5.04 -26.16
CA ASN A 465 -6.44 -5.99 -26.49
C ASN A 465 -7.78 -5.66 -25.83
N ARG A 466 -7.86 -4.57 -25.04
CA ARG A 466 -9.04 -4.25 -24.22
C ARG A 466 -9.26 -2.73 -24.15
N PRO A 467 -10.48 -2.26 -23.88
CA PRO A 467 -10.76 -0.84 -23.71
C PRO A 467 -10.26 -0.31 -22.35
N VAL A 468 -9.02 -0.61 -21.97
CA VAL A 468 -8.41 -0.29 -20.67
C VAL A 468 -7.32 0.76 -20.86
N TYR A 469 -7.44 1.84 -20.11
CA TYR A 469 -6.49 2.95 -20.08
C TYR A 469 -6.14 3.27 -18.62
N SER A 470 -4.97 3.86 -18.37
CA SER A 470 -4.64 4.35 -17.04
C SER A 470 -3.62 5.48 -17.08
N THR A 471 -3.64 6.33 -16.07
CA THR A 471 -2.75 7.47 -15.90
C THR A 471 -2.20 7.53 -14.48
N GLN A 472 -0.90 7.77 -14.30
CA GLN A 472 -0.31 8.02 -12.98
C GLN A 472 -0.69 9.42 -12.46
N PHE A 473 -0.71 10.41 -13.35
CA PHE A 473 -1.21 11.76 -13.09
C PHE A 473 -2.74 11.82 -12.92
N HIS A 474 -3.24 12.97 -12.45
CA HIS A 474 -4.64 13.26 -12.15
C HIS A 474 -5.30 14.17 -13.21
N PRO A 475 -5.93 13.61 -14.26
CA PRO A 475 -6.64 14.41 -15.26
C PRO A 475 -7.87 15.12 -14.70
N ALA A 476 -8.41 14.64 -13.58
CA ALA A 476 -9.58 15.23 -12.90
C ALA A 476 -9.25 16.50 -12.10
N ALA A 477 -7.97 16.78 -11.84
CA ALA A 477 -7.56 17.92 -11.02
C ALA A 477 -7.76 19.24 -11.78
N VAL A 478 -8.53 20.16 -11.18
CA VAL A 478 -8.85 21.46 -11.77
C VAL A 478 -7.85 22.51 -11.30
N VAL A 479 -6.74 22.63 -12.02
CA VAL A 479 -5.75 23.70 -11.82
C VAL A 479 -5.33 24.29 -13.17
N PRO A 480 -5.02 25.60 -13.28
CA PRO A 480 -4.84 26.28 -14.57
C PRO A 480 -3.76 25.67 -15.50
N TYR A 481 -2.72 25.05 -14.93
CA TYR A 481 -1.64 24.46 -15.72
C TYR A 481 -1.91 23.02 -16.16
N ASN A 482 -2.97 22.37 -15.66
CA ASN A 482 -3.22 20.96 -15.97
C ASN A 482 -3.74 20.81 -17.40
N GLN A 483 -2.89 20.29 -18.29
CA GLN A 483 -3.22 20.08 -19.70
C GLN A 483 -3.77 18.67 -19.99
N SER A 484 -3.87 17.82 -18.96
CA SER A 484 -4.27 16.41 -19.10
C SER A 484 -5.79 16.18 -19.01
N GLY A 485 -6.59 17.20 -18.66
CA GLY A 485 -8.05 17.10 -18.55
C GLY A 485 -8.77 16.53 -19.79
N PRO A 486 -8.37 16.85 -21.04
CA PRO A 486 -8.97 16.26 -22.23
C PRO A 486 -8.90 14.72 -22.27
N ILE A 487 -7.86 14.10 -21.71
CA ILE A 487 -7.66 12.64 -21.74
C ILE A 487 -8.85 11.89 -21.14
N MET A 488 -9.33 12.37 -19.98
CA MET A 488 -10.47 11.75 -19.31
C MET A 488 -11.80 12.08 -20.01
N ALA A 489 -11.92 13.26 -20.64
CA ALA A 489 -13.09 13.57 -21.47
C ALA A 489 -13.16 12.66 -22.70
N ASN A 490 -12.04 12.47 -23.40
CA ASN A 490 -11.91 11.59 -24.55
C ASN A 490 -12.21 10.14 -24.18
N PHE A 491 -11.77 9.68 -22.99
CA PHE A 491 -12.13 8.36 -22.47
C PHE A 491 -13.65 8.19 -22.31
N LEU A 492 -14.32 9.17 -21.70
CA LEU A 492 -15.77 9.12 -21.47
C LEU A 492 -16.54 9.14 -22.80
N GLU A 493 -16.10 9.93 -23.77
CA GLU A 493 -16.67 9.94 -25.12
C GLU A 493 -16.50 8.59 -25.81
N PHE A 494 -15.29 8.03 -25.79
CA PHE A 494 -14.98 6.69 -26.29
C PHE A 494 -15.89 5.63 -25.64
N ALA A 495 -15.96 5.62 -24.31
CA ALA A 495 -16.78 4.67 -23.58
C ALA A 495 -18.28 4.81 -23.88
N SER A 496 -18.74 6.03 -24.16
CA SER A 496 -20.14 6.29 -24.54
C SER A 496 -20.54 5.68 -25.87
N ARG A 497 -19.58 5.44 -26.76
CA ARG A 497 -19.79 4.87 -28.10
C ARG A 497 -19.35 3.41 -28.18
N TRP A 498 -18.72 2.88 -27.15
CA TRP A 498 -18.21 1.52 -27.13
C TRP A 498 -19.32 0.50 -27.39
N ARG A 499 -19.13 -0.33 -28.44
CA ARG A 499 -20.09 -1.35 -28.91
C ARG A 499 -21.46 -0.82 -29.35
N LEU A 500 -21.56 0.47 -29.66
CA LEU A 500 -22.65 1.02 -30.47
C LEU A 500 -22.34 0.99 -31.98
N ASN A 501 -21.11 0.59 -32.34
CA ASN A 501 -20.64 0.38 -33.71
C ASN A 501 -20.30 -1.09 -33.93
#